data_AF-A0A5C3QWJ9-F1
#
_entry.id   AF-A0A5C3QWJ9-F1
#
_cell.length_a   1.000
_cell.length_b   1.000
_cell.length_c   1.000
_cell.angle_alpha   90.00
_cell.angle_beta   90.00
_cell.angle_gamma   90.00
#
_symmetry.space_group_name_H-M   'P 1'
#
loop_
_entity.id
_entity.type
_entity.pdbx_description
1 polymer ?
#
loop_
_entity_poly.entity_id
_entity_poly.type
_entity_poly.pdbx_seq_one_letter_code
_entity_poly.pdbx_strand_id
1 'polypeptide(L)'
;MDYTGKQTDVIDFGGETNYEGHAWFQNAPTPPPAPSQPATPARHYEPPAQVIMQNEGFEYALKVAPNVLYSRFKQYGQLGVLGWCSEFGEMIDHLKDLGFQGQMFVSTRTQALRTCEEILALKLPIEMQIVVIYLSSQVSRLRRFLDGDKVFDDYPEPQFPLDPSRYSHA
;
A
#
# COMPACT_ATOMS: atom_id res chain seq x y z
N MET A 1 26.01 48.31 -19.88
CA MET A 1 25.16 47.57 -18.93
C MET A 1 23.76 47.55 -19.51
N ASP A 2 23.20 46.47 -20.03
CA ASP A 2 23.61 45.07 -20.04
C ASP A 2 23.01 44.33 -21.25
N TYR A 3 23.75 43.34 -21.73
CA TYR A 3 23.42 42.41 -22.81
C TYR A 3 22.56 41.24 -22.30
N THR A 4 21.90 40.53 -23.24
CA THR A 4 21.60 39.07 -23.23
C THR A 4 20.64 38.55 -22.15
N GLY A 5 19.65 37.69 -22.39
CA GLY A 5 19.17 37.00 -23.59
C GLY A 5 18.10 36.02 -23.10
N LYS A 6 16.87 36.09 -23.62
CA LYS A 6 15.90 35.02 -23.42
C LYS A 6 16.26 33.91 -24.40
N GLN A 7 17.00 32.91 -23.94
CA GLN A 7 17.07 31.62 -24.63
C GLN A 7 15.67 30.99 -24.54
N THR A 8 14.85 31.23 -25.55
CA THR A 8 13.82 30.25 -25.94
C THR A 8 14.56 29.09 -26.55
N ASP A 9 14.71 28.02 -25.77
CA ASP A 9 15.12 26.71 -26.23
C ASP A 9 14.00 26.18 -27.12
N VAL A 10 14.04 26.54 -28.41
CA VAL A 10 13.12 26.02 -29.42
C VAL A 10 13.71 24.68 -29.82
N ILE A 11 13.13 23.61 -29.27
CA ILE A 11 13.39 22.25 -29.70
C ILE A 11 12.93 22.15 -31.16
N ASP A 12 13.90 22.10 -32.07
CA ASP A 12 13.70 21.91 -33.50
C ASP A 12 13.21 20.48 -33.76
N PHE A 13 11.89 20.28 -33.72
CA PHE A 13 11.25 19.08 -34.25
C PHE A 13 11.23 19.17 -35.77
N GLY A 14 12.36 18.83 -36.39
CA GLY A 14 12.47 18.67 -37.83
C GLY A 14 11.47 17.64 -38.35
N GLY A 15 10.53 18.10 -39.16
CA GLY A 15 9.55 17.30 -39.89
C GLY A 15 8.13 17.81 -39.69
N GLU A 16 7.56 18.39 -40.75
CA GLU A 16 6.17 18.85 -40.81
C GLU A 16 5.21 17.69 -40.50
N THR A 17 4.87 17.53 -39.22
CA THR A 17 3.84 16.59 -38.81
C THR A 17 2.52 17.27 -39.14
N ASN A 18 1.85 16.82 -40.20
CA ASN A 18 0.56 17.37 -40.59
C ASN A 18 -0.48 17.04 -39.50
N TYR A 19 -0.92 18.05 -38.75
CA TYR A 19 -1.96 17.96 -37.72
C TYR A 19 -3.36 18.33 -38.26
N GLU A 20 -3.56 18.41 -39.58
CA GLU A 20 -4.88 18.62 -40.19
C GLU A 20 -5.84 17.49 -39.77
N GLY A 21 -6.76 17.82 -38.86
CA GLY A 21 -7.78 16.92 -38.32
C GLY A 21 -7.62 16.56 -36.85
N HIS A 22 -6.62 17.07 -36.13
CA HIS A 22 -6.47 16.84 -34.69
C HIS A 22 -6.75 18.13 -33.92
N ALA A 23 -7.85 18.14 -33.14
CA ALA A 23 -8.31 19.29 -32.38
C ALA A 23 -7.62 19.44 -31.01
N TRP A 24 -6.47 18.81 -30.80
CA TRP A 24 -5.71 18.97 -29.57
C TRP A 24 -5.07 20.36 -29.55
N PHE A 25 -5.27 21.09 -28.44
CA PHE A 25 -4.70 22.43 -28.18
C PHE A 25 -5.20 23.60 -29.07
N GLN A 26 -6.25 23.40 -29.90
CA GLN A 26 -6.82 24.49 -30.72
C GLN A 26 -7.63 25.52 -29.91
N ASN A 27 -8.17 25.11 -28.75
CA ASN A 27 -8.79 26.04 -27.81
C ASN A 27 -7.73 26.47 -26.79
N ALA A 28 -7.09 27.61 -27.02
CA ALA A 28 -6.38 28.29 -25.95
C ALA A 28 -7.39 28.52 -24.81
N PRO A 29 -7.12 28.06 -23.57
CA PRO A 29 -8.00 28.33 -22.45
C PRO A 29 -8.21 29.84 -22.33
N THR A 30 -9.47 30.27 -22.24
CA THR A 30 -9.80 31.66 -21.93
C THR A 30 -9.02 32.07 -20.67
N PRO A 31 -8.38 33.25 -20.63
CA PRO A 31 -7.72 33.72 -19.41
C PRO A 31 -8.71 33.62 -18.25
N PRO A 32 -8.32 33.04 -17.10
CA PRO A 32 -9.24 32.87 -15.99
C PRO A 32 -9.81 34.25 -15.61
N PRO A 33 -11.13 34.35 -15.35
CA PRO A 33 -11.73 35.59 -14.87
C PRO A 33 -10.98 36.07 -13.62
N ALA A 34 -10.84 37.39 -13.46
CA ALA A 34 -10.20 38.00 -12.30
C ALA A 34 -10.73 37.38 -11.00
N PRO A 35 -9.87 37.11 -9.99
CA PRO A 35 -10.22 36.30 -8.83
C PRO A 35 -11.47 36.86 -8.13
N SER A 36 -12.58 36.16 -8.33
CA SER A 36 -13.86 36.47 -7.70
C SER A 36 -13.83 36.00 -6.26
N GLN A 37 -13.62 36.96 -5.34
CA GLN A 37 -13.83 36.90 -3.89
C GLN A 37 -13.02 35.82 -3.12
N PRO A 38 -12.62 36.08 -1.85
CA PRO A 38 -11.95 35.07 -1.05
C PRO A 38 -12.87 33.85 -0.91
N ALA A 39 -12.37 32.69 -1.37
CA ALA A 39 -13.04 31.42 -1.20
C ALA A 39 -13.47 31.28 0.27
N THR A 40 -14.76 31.07 0.52
CA THR A 40 -15.23 30.64 1.84
C THR A 40 -14.35 29.48 2.30
N PRO A 41 -13.79 29.51 3.52
CA PRO A 41 -12.90 28.46 4.01
C PRO A 41 -13.60 27.12 3.82
N ALA A 42 -12.91 26.17 3.16
CA ALA A 42 -13.44 24.84 2.92
C ALA A 42 -13.99 24.29 4.24
N ARG A 43 -15.28 23.91 4.25
CA ARG A 43 -15.90 23.32 5.44
C ARG A 43 -15.07 22.10 5.83
N HIS A 44 -14.60 22.07 7.08
CA HIS A 44 -13.89 20.92 7.63
C HIS A 44 -14.78 19.69 7.48
N TYR A 45 -14.32 18.67 6.77
CA TYR A 45 -15.05 17.43 6.62
C TYR A 45 -15.03 16.69 7.96
N GLU A 46 -16.21 16.44 8.53
CA GLU A 46 -16.38 15.65 9.74
C GLU A 46 -16.86 14.25 9.35
N PRO A 47 -16.05 13.19 9.55
CA PRO A 47 -16.45 11.84 9.21
C PRO A 47 -17.61 11.35 10.10
N PRO A 48 -18.53 10.52 9.58
CA PRO A 48 -19.60 9.94 10.39
C PRO A 48 -19.05 9.16 11.60
N ALA A 49 -19.75 9.19 12.74
CA ALA A 49 -19.33 8.51 13.96
C ALA A 49 -19.08 7.00 13.77
N GLN A 50 -19.84 6.34 12.89
CA GLN A 50 -19.63 4.93 12.55
C GLN A 50 -18.26 4.68 11.90
N VAL A 51 -17.80 5.59 11.03
CA VAL A 51 -16.50 5.49 10.35
C VAL A 51 -15.37 5.66 11.37
N ILE A 52 -15.53 6.59 12.31
CA ILE A 52 -14.58 6.79 13.42
C ILE A 52 -14.45 5.49 14.22
N MET A 53 -15.56 4.94 14.68
CA MET A 53 -15.59 3.73 15.50
C MET A 53 -15.00 2.51 14.76
N GLN A 54 -15.25 2.38 13.45
CA GLN A 54 -14.65 1.33 12.64
C GLN A 54 -13.13 1.46 12.55
N ASN A 55 -12.61 2.66 12.27
CA ASN A 55 -11.17 2.91 12.20
C ASN A 55 -10.48 2.66 13.54
N GLU A 56 -11.09 3.08 14.66
CA GLU A 56 -10.60 2.81 16.01
C GLU A 56 -10.58 1.30 16.33
N GLY A 57 -11.63 0.58 15.93
CA GLY A 57 -11.70 -0.88 16.08
C GLY A 57 -10.58 -1.60 15.32
N PHE A 58 -10.33 -1.21 14.06
CA PHE A 58 -9.20 -1.73 13.30
C PHE A 58 -7.87 -1.36 13.92
N GLU A 59 -7.69 -0.11 14.36
CA GLU A 59 -6.45 0.32 14.98
C GLU A 59 -6.12 -0.49 16.25
N TYR A 60 -7.13 -0.75 17.09
CA TYR A 60 -6.99 -1.63 18.24
C TYR A 60 -6.63 -3.06 17.84
N ALA A 61 -7.39 -3.64 16.91
CA ALA A 61 -7.16 -5.00 16.43
C ALA A 61 -5.73 -5.18 15.85
N LEU A 62 -5.29 -4.22 15.04
CA LEU A 62 -3.95 -4.19 14.44
C LEU A 62 -2.84 -4.09 15.48
N LYS A 63 -3.02 -3.30 16.55
CA LYS A 63 -2.04 -3.18 17.64
C LYS A 63 -1.86 -4.48 18.42
N VAL A 64 -2.93 -5.25 18.62
CA VAL A 64 -2.86 -6.51 19.36
C VAL A 64 -2.49 -7.70 18.48
N ALA A 65 -2.64 -7.59 17.16
CA ALA A 65 -2.47 -8.68 16.21
C ALA A 65 -1.13 -9.43 16.34
N PRO A 66 0.05 -8.77 16.45
CA PRO A 66 1.33 -9.45 16.61
C PRO A 66 1.42 -10.26 17.91
N ASN A 67 0.87 -9.72 19.00
CA ASN A 67 0.83 -10.41 20.29
C ASN A 67 -0.08 -11.63 20.25
N VAL A 68 -1.23 -11.51 19.58
CA VAL A 68 -2.15 -12.64 19.38
C VAL A 68 -1.48 -13.72 18.53
N LEU A 69 -0.82 -13.35 17.43
CA LEU A 69 -0.04 -14.29 16.59
C LEU A 69 0.99 -15.04 17.43
N TYR A 70 1.80 -14.32 18.22
CA TYR A 70 2.80 -14.93 19.08
C TYR A 70 2.19 -15.87 20.14
N SER A 71 1.07 -15.47 20.74
CA SER A 71 0.34 -16.29 21.70
C SER A 71 -0.21 -17.58 21.06
N ARG A 72 -0.82 -17.47 19.87
CA ARG A 72 -1.32 -18.62 19.10
C ARG A 72 -0.19 -19.56 18.71
N PHE A 73 0.96 -19.02 18.31
CA PHE A 73 2.17 -19.81 18.05
C PHE A 73 2.64 -20.56 19.29
N LYS A 74 2.69 -19.89 20.46
CA LYS A 74 3.05 -20.57 21.71
C LYS A 74 2.09 -21.69 22.11
N GLN A 75 0.80 -21.50 21.87
CA GLN A 75 -0.23 -22.44 22.30
C GLN A 75 -0.39 -23.64 21.36
N TYR A 76 -0.33 -23.41 20.04
CA TYR A 76 -0.67 -24.41 19.02
C TYR A 76 0.45 -24.62 17.99
N GLY A 77 1.63 -24.04 18.21
CA GLY A 77 2.74 -24.07 17.27
C GLY A 77 2.36 -23.47 15.92
N GLN A 78 2.82 -24.13 14.86
CA GLN A 78 2.66 -23.69 13.48
C GLN A 78 1.20 -23.74 13.01
N LEU A 79 0.38 -24.64 13.56
CA LEU A 79 -1.07 -24.68 13.28
C LEU A 79 -1.79 -23.45 13.82
N GLY A 80 -1.32 -22.91 14.95
CA GLY A 80 -1.82 -21.65 15.49
C GLY A 80 -1.58 -20.47 14.56
N VAL A 81 -0.42 -20.45 13.89
CA VAL A 81 -0.08 -19.44 12.87
C VAL A 81 -0.99 -19.57 11.66
N LEU A 82 -1.27 -20.79 11.19
CA LEU A 82 -2.20 -21.03 10.07
C LEU A 82 -3.61 -20.52 10.36
N GLY A 83 -4.16 -20.86 11.53
CA GLY A 83 -5.48 -20.37 11.95
C GLY A 83 -5.53 -18.85 12.04
N TRP A 84 -4.52 -18.25 12.66
CA TRP A 84 -4.38 -16.80 12.75
C TRP A 84 -4.28 -16.13 11.38
N CYS A 85 -3.58 -16.73 10.40
CA CYS A 85 -3.49 -16.20 9.05
C CYS A 85 -4.85 -16.14 8.34
N SER A 86 -5.78 -17.06 8.65
CA SER A 86 -7.15 -17.02 8.14
C SER A 86 -7.92 -15.82 8.70
N GLU A 87 -7.89 -15.65 10.03
CA GLU A 87 -8.54 -14.52 10.73
C GLU A 87 -7.96 -13.17 10.27
N PHE A 88 -6.63 -13.12 10.12
CA PHE A 88 -5.93 -11.93 9.62
C PHE A 88 -6.27 -11.64 8.16
N GLY A 89 -6.45 -12.67 7.32
CA GLY A 89 -6.90 -12.54 5.93
C GLY A 89 -8.27 -11.87 5.83
N GLU A 90 -9.23 -12.28 6.66
CA GLU A 90 -10.57 -11.65 6.73
C GLU A 90 -10.48 -10.18 7.17
N MET A 91 -9.63 -9.88 8.16
CA MET A 91 -9.41 -8.50 8.58
C MET A 91 -8.80 -7.64 7.46
N ILE A 92 -7.87 -8.19 6.66
CA ILE A 92 -7.31 -7.51 5.49
C ILE A 92 -8.42 -7.17 4.49
N ASP A 93 -9.32 -8.12 4.21
CA ASP A 93 -10.39 -7.89 3.24
C ASP A 93 -11.35 -6.79 3.70
N HIS A 94 -11.72 -6.74 5.00
CA HIS A 94 -12.50 -5.63 5.53
C HIS A 94 -11.75 -4.29 5.56
N LEU A 95 -10.44 -4.28 5.83
CA LEU A 95 -9.60 -3.08 5.73
C LEU A 95 -9.57 -2.56 4.29
N LYS A 96 -9.52 -3.46 3.30
CA LYS A 96 -9.56 -3.10 1.89
C LYS A 96 -10.88 -2.45 1.52
N ASP A 97 -11.99 -3.01 1.96
CA ASP A 97 -13.31 -2.43 1.73
C ASP A 97 -13.41 -1.01 2.32
N LEU A 98 -12.93 -0.81 3.54
CA LEU A 98 -12.89 0.51 4.18
C LEU A 98 -12.04 1.52 3.38
N GLY A 99 -10.89 1.08 2.87
CA GLY A 99 -10.03 1.96 2.06
C GLY A 99 -10.58 2.23 0.66
N PHE A 100 -11.24 1.25 0.00
CA PHE A 100 -11.90 1.47 -1.28
C PHE A 100 -13.09 2.43 -1.18
N GLN A 101 -13.76 2.46 -0.02
CA GLN A 101 -14.80 3.44 0.28
C GLN A 101 -14.25 4.86 0.58
N GLY A 102 -12.92 5.02 0.63
CA GLY A 102 -12.27 6.28 1.00
C GLY A 102 -12.44 6.65 2.47
N GLN A 103 -12.78 5.69 3.33
CA GLN A 103 -13.11 5.89 4.74
C GLN A 103 -11.98 5.52 5.69
N MET A 104 -10.87 4.99 5.17
CA MET A 104 -9.70 4.63 5.97
C MET A 104 -8.93 5.87 6.43
N PHE A 105 -8.66 5.95 7.73
CA PHE A 105 -7.86 7.02 8.31
C PHE A 105 -6.36 6.80 8.08
N VAL A 106 -5.61 7.91 8.04
CA VAL A 106 -4.15 7.87 7.94
C VAL A 106 -3.54 7.14 9.13
N SER A 107 -4.10 7.29 10.34
CA SER A 107 -3.66 6.57 11.55
C SER A 107 -3.82 5.06 11.37
N THR A 108 -4.98 4.61 10.88
CA THR A 108 -5.28 3.20 10.61
C THR A 108 -4.35 2.63 9.55
N ARG A 109 -4.10 3.34 8.44
CA ARG A 109 -3.12 2.93 7.41
C ARG A 109 -1.71 2.80 8.01
N THR A 110 -1.27 3.80 8.76
CA THR A 110 0.06 3.82 9.40
C THR A 110 0.22 2.67 10.38
N GLN A 111 -0.80 2.43 11.20
CA GLN A 111 -0.81 1.32 12.14
C GLN A 111 -0.77 -0.03 11.42
N ALA A 112 -1.51 -0.18 10.31
CA ALA A 112 -1.52 -1.42 9.54
C ALA A 112 -0.14 -1.74 8.92
N LEU A 113 0.55 -0.72 8.39
CA LEU A 113 1.94 -0.86 7.90
C LEU A 113 2.90 -1.25 9.03
N ARG A 114 2.81 -0.57 10.18
CA ARG A 114 3.60 -0.90 11.37
C ARG A 114 3.36 -2.33 11.85
N THR A 115 2.10 -2.77 11.90
CA THR A 115 1.73 -4.13 12.28
C THR A 115 2.36 -5.15 11.33
N CYS A 116 2.44 -4.87 10.03
CA CYS A 116 3.14 -5.74 9.07
C CYS A 116 4.63 -5.90 9.40
N GLU A 117 5.31 -4.81 9.76
CA GLU A 117 6.72 -4.83 10.18
C GLU A 117 6.90 -5.62 11.48
N GLU A 118 6.02 -5.39 12.46
CA GLU A 118 6.05 -6.09 13.75
C GLU A 118 5.83 -7.60 13.60
N ILE A 119 4.92 -8.03 12.72
CA ILE A 119 4.70 -9.46 12.40
C ILE A 119 5.96 -10.11 11.85
N LEU A 120 6.65 -9.47 10.90
CA LEU A 120 7.88 -10.01 10.31
C LEU A 120 9.05 -9.99 11.30
N ALA A 121 9.08 -9.00 12.21
CA ALA A 121 10.10 -8.89 13.24
C ALA A 121 10.01 -9.99 14.31
N LEU A 122 8.87 -10.68 14.46
CA LEU A 122 8.72 -11.78 15.43
C LEU A 122 9.64 -12.98 15.16
N LYS A 123 10.07 -13.17 13.89
CA LYS A 123 10.98 -14.26 13.46
C LYS A 123 10.62 -15.61 14.10
N LEU A 124 9.34 -15.99 13.98
CA LEU A 124 8.83 -17.23 14.56
C LEU A 124 9.56 -18.44 13.94
N PRO A 125 10.03 -19.42 14.75
CA PRO A 125 10.69 -20.61 14.24
C PRO A 125 9.65 -21.58 13.66
N ILE A 126 9.27 -21.35 12.39
CA ILE A 126 8.30 -22.13 11.63
C ILE A 126 9.06 -23.05 10.67
N GLU A 127 8.96 -24.36 10.88
CA GLU A 127 9.61 -25.39 10.06
C GLU A 127 8.88 -25.63 8.73
N MET A 128 7.54 -25.61 8.75
CA MET A 128 6.67 -25.82 7.61
C MET A 128 6.70 -24.60 6.69
N GLN A 129 7.42 -24.73 5.58
CA GLN A 129 7.59 -23.67 4.59
C GLN A 129 6.26 -23.13 4.03
N ILE A 130 5.24 -23.98 3.91
CA ILE A 130 3.90 -23.55 3.46
C ILE A 130 3.28 -22.50 4.40
N VAL A 131 3.53 -22.60 5.71
CA VAL A 131 3.04 -21.65 6.71
C VAL A 131 3.79 -20.33 6.60
N VAL A 132 5.11 -20.38 6.39
CA VAL A 132 5.93 -19.18 6.16
C VAL A 132 5.47 -18.45 4.90
N ILE A 133 5.26 -19.17 3.80
CA ILE A 133 4.75 -18.62 2.54
C ILE A 133 3.36 -18.01 2.74
N TYR A 134 2.46 -18.70 3.46
CA TYR A 134 1.11 -18.20 3.68
C TYR A 134 1.10 -16.93 4.53
N LEU A 135 1.83 -16.90 5.66
CA LEU A 135 1.97 -15.71 6.50
C LEU A 135 2.55 -14.53 5.69
N SER A 136 3.63 -14.77 4.95
CA SER A 136 4.28 -13.76 4.11
C SER A 136 3.34 -13.25 3.02
N SER A 137 2.52 -14.12 2.43
CA SER A 137 1.52 -13.74 1.44
C SER A 137 0.45 -12.82 2.02
N GLN A 138 0.00 -13.04 3.27
CA GLN A 138 -0.98 -12.15 3.90
C GLN A 138 -0.38 -10.77 4.19
N VAL A 139 0.85 -10.72 4.71
CA VAL A 139 1.57 -9.45 4.94
C VAL A 139 1.80 -8.72 3.61
N SER A 140 2.20 -9.43 2.56
CA SER A 140 2.39 -8.87 1.22
C SER A 140 1.09 -8.33 0.61
N ARG A 141 -0.02 -9.06 0.73
CA ARG A 141 -1.35 -8.62 0.28
C ARG A 141 -1.74 -7.29 0.94
N LEU A 142 -1.54 -7.17 2.26
CA LEU A 142 -1.86 -5.95 3.00
C LEU A 142 -0.94 -4.79 2.60
N ARG A 143 0.38 -5.00 2.58
CA ARG A 143 1.36 -3.97 2.21
C ARG A 143 1.11 -3.42 0.80
N ARG A 144 0.89 -4.30 -0.19
CA ARG A 144 0.59 -3.88 -1.57
C ARG A 144 -0.68 -3.04 -1.68
N PHE A 145 -1.66 -3.29 -0.82
CA PHE A 145 -2.87 -2.46 -0.77
C PHE A 145 -2.61 -1.09 -0.14
N LEU A 146 -1.81 -1.03 0.93
CA LEU A 146 -1.55 0.21 1.66
C LEU A 146 -0.52 1.10 0.97
N ASP A 147 0.45 0.50 0.30
CA ASP A 147 1.60 1.13 -0.37
C ASP A 147 1.98 0.30 -1.61
N GLY A 148 1.29 0.56 -2.73
CA GLY A 148 1.42 -0.22 -3.95
C GLY A 148 2.68 0.06 -4.77
N ASP A 149 3.31 1.22 -4.56
CA ASP A 149 4.51 1.64 -5.29
C ASP A 149 5.79 1.14 -4.62
N LYS A 150 5.74 0.89 -3.31
CA LYS A 150 6.88 0.41 -2.55
C LYS A 150 7.11 -1.08 -2.75
N VAL A 151 8.34 -1.43 -3.10
CA VAL A 151 8.81 -2.82 -3.13
C VAL A 151 9.32 -3.19 -1.73
N PHE A 152 8.96 -4.38 -1.26
CA PHE A 152 9.34 -4.91 0.03
C PHE A 152 10.12 -6.22 -0.17
N ASP A 153 11.33 -6.28 0.36
CA ASP A 153 12.26 -7.41 0.20
C ASP A 153 12.61 -8.07 1.56
N ASP A 154 11.91 -7.70 2.64
CA ASP A 154 12.13 -8.16 4.02
C ASP A 154 11.36 -9.45 4.36
N TYR A 155 10.78 -10.13 3.36
CA TYR A 155 10.05 -11.38 3.57
C TYR A 155 11.01 -12.56 3.80
N PRO A 156 10.65 -13.53 4.67
CA PRO A 156 11.45 -14.73 4.85
C PRO A 156 11.57 -15.53 3.55
N GLU A 157 12.79 -15.89 3.17
CA GLU A 157 13.04 -16.75 2.02
C GLU A 157 12.69 -18.21 2.33
N PRO A 158 11.83 -18.86 1.53
CA PRO A 158 11.52 -20.27 1.71
C PRO A 158 12.74 -21.16 1.47
N GLN A 159 13.03 -22.09 2.38
CA GLN A 159 14.11 -23.07 2.26
C GLN A 159 13.69 -24.31 1.46
N PHE A 160 12.81 -24.16 0.48
CA PHE A 160 12.40 -25.29 -0.34
C PHE A 160 13.55 -25.69 -1.28
N PRO A 161 13.89 -26.99 -1.42
CA PRO A 161 14.83 -27.43 -2.44
C PRO A 161 14.23 -27.21 -3.83
N LEU A 162 14.52 -26.06 -4.43
CA LEU A 162 14.07 -25.69 -5.77
C LEU A 162 14.93 -26.35 -6.87
N ASP A 163 16.03 -26.99 -6.50
CA ASP A 163 17.00 -27.54 -7.43
C ASP A 163 17.06 -29.07 -7.35
N PRO A 164 16.29 -29.80 -8.18
CA PRO A 164 16.35 -31.25 -8.26
C PRO A 164 17.75 -31.77 -8.68
N SER A 165 18.57 -30.94 -9.32
CA SER A 165 19.94 -31.30 -9.72
C SER A 165 20.90 -31.45 -8.52
N ARG A 166 20.64 -30.74 -7.42
CA ARG A 166 21.51 -30.80 -6.21
C ARG A 166 21.42 -32.13 -5.45
N TYR A 167 20.45 -32.98 -5.76
CA TYR A 167 20.26 -34.30 -5.14
C TYR A 167 20.64 -35.47 -6.08
N SER A 168 21.17 -35.17 -7.27
CA SER A 168 21.52 -36.18 -8.30
C SER A 168 22.90 -36.84 -8.12
N HIS A 169 23.61 -36.58 -7.01
CA HIS A 169 24.87 -37.24 -6.71
C HIS A 169 24.83 -37.84 -5.31
N ALA A 170 24.27 -39.05 -5.23
CA ALA A 170 24.47 -40.01 -4.16
C ALA A 170 24.85 -41.36 -4.78
#